data_AF-A0A9W9Z9V4-F1
#
_entry.id   AF-A0A9W9Z9V4-F1
#
_cell.length_a   1.000
_cell.length_b   1.000
_cell.length_c   1.000
_cell.angle_alpha   90.00
_cell.angle_beta   90.00
_cell.angle_gamma   90.00
#
_symmetry.space_group_name_H-M   'P 1'
#
loop_
_entity.id
_entity.type
_entity.pdbx_description
1 polymer ?
#
loop_
_entity_poly.entity_id
_entity_poly.type
_entity_poly.pdbx_seq_one_letter_code
_entity_poly.pdbx_strand_id
1 'polypeptide(L)'
;MRKLRQEFQYWYPVDLRVSGKDLVPNHLTYFLYNHCAVWPSEKDKWPRSVRANGHLLLNSEKMSKSTGNFLTLKQAVNKFSADGMRLSLADAGDTMEDANFVEKMADAGILRLFTFLEWTKEMLSCKDSLRTGPTNCFDDRVFESSINKAIEETDTNYKNMMYREALKTGFYELQAARDRYREGCMVGMHRDLVFRFIEVQTLLLCPICPHLAEHLWELVGKSGSIMNASWPVAGKVDLPLLKSADYLTDRAHDFRVRIKAMMNPKGKKKDAAPPKKPTHGIIYVASSYPLWQHATLNTLKEMYDQQGGNFPDNRDIMTRMKGVPEVKSAMKKLMPFVQHVKECVEHDGPSALETTLPFDERQVLDENRPFLSKALELISVEIKPSSEADKRIQEDCAPGKPFSVFTAQENQTNGVNGSGTEASDKSPLPSENQPTTSPVCRFVNVKLCGVEPAQGAKVFQATVLLENPQGQYLLNLDHLTREVAAVFGLRGRKLVLSASPKCDSELTNQDVMKYSGQCLYAFIPKK
;
A
#
# COMPACT_ATOMS: atom_id res chain seq x y z
N MET A 1 -50.60 -27.35 -9.01
CA MET A 1 -50.71 -26.30 -10.05
C MET A 1 -50.70 -24.87 -9.51
N ARG A 2 -51.55 -24.46 -8.55
CA ARG A 2 -51.60 -23.06 -8.08
C ARG A 2 -50.27 -22.54 -7.48
N LYS A 3 -49.62 -23.32 -6.62
CA LYS A 3 -48.29 -22.98 -6.05
C LYS A 3 -47.21 -22.78 -7.13
N LEU A 4 -47.14 -23.67 -8.12
CA LEU A 4 -46.18 -23.58 -9.22
C LEU A 4 -46.36 -22.29 -10.04
N ARG A 5 -47.62 -21.90 -10.30
CA ARG A 5 -47.91 -20.65 -11.00
C ARG A 5 -47.51 -19.43 -10.17
N GLN A 6 -47.74 -19.45 -8.86
CA GLN A 6 -47.34 -18.38 -7.96
C GLN A 6 -45.81 -18.21 -7.92
N GLU A 7 -45.05 -19.31 -7.80
CA GLU A 7 -43.59 -19.27 -7.86
C GLU A 7 -43.09 -18.65 -9.17
N PHE A 8 -43.64 -19.07 -10.31
CA PHE A 8 -43.28 -18.48 -11.61
C PHE A 8 -43.60 -16.98 -11.65
N GLN A 9 -44.80 -16.58 -11.23
CA GLN A 9 -45.22 -15.17 -11.24
C GLN A 9 -44.42 -14.28 -10.27
N TYR A 10 -43.86 -14.87 -9.21
CA TYR A 10 -43.04 -14.17 -8.24
C TYR A 10 -41.60 -13.96 -8.75
N TRP A 11 -40.97 -15.02 -9.29
CA TRP A 11 -39.56 -14.99 -9.68
C TRP A 11 -39.29 -14.44 -11.09
N TYR A 12 -40.27 -14.47 -12.00
CA TYR A 12 -40.12 -13.84 -13.31
C TYR A 12 -40.38 -12.33 -13.25
N PRO A 13 -39.69 -11.53 -14.10
CA PRO A 13 -38.75 -11.91 -15.15
C PRO A 13 -37.35 -12.28 -14.65
N VAL A 14 -36.51 -12.82 -15.54
CA VAL A 14 -35.08 -12.98 -15.27
C VAL A 14 -34.41 -11.61 -15.13
N ASP A 15 -34.02 -11.25 -13.90
CA ASP A 15 -33.36 -9.96 -13.62
C ASP A 15 -31.99 -9.84 -14.29
N LEU A 16 -31.16 -10.88 -14.20
CA LEU A 16 -29.79 -10.90 -14.73
C LEU A 16 -29.41 -12.28 -15.29
N ARG A 17 -28.83 -12.29 -16.49
CA ARG A 17 -28.17 -13.46 -17.08
C ARG A 17 -26.70 -13.15 -17.34
N VAL A 18 -25.79 -13.86 -16.67
CA VAL A 18 -24.34 -13.74 -16.88
C VAL A 18 -23.81 -14.85 -17.79
N SER A 19 -22.86 -14.55 -18.67
CA SER A 19 -22.34 -15.52 -19.64
C SER A 19 -21.01 -15.10 -20.29
N GLY A 20 -20.26 -16.05 -20.85
CA GLY A 20 -19.18 -15.76 -21.79
C GLY A 20 -19.69 -15.10 -23.08
N LYS A 21 -18.85 -14.26 -23.69
CA LYS A 21 -19.14 -13.51 -24.93
C LYS A 21 -19.44 -14.39 -26.14
N ASP A 22 -18.95 -15.63 -26.13
CA ASP A 22 -19.19 -16.64 -27.18
C ASP A 22 -20.66 -17.05 -27.32
N LEU A 23 -21.47 -16.89 -26.26
CA LEU A 23 -22.89 -17.21 -26.28
C LEU A 23 -23.78 -16.07 -26.76
N VAL A 24 -23.23 -14.86 -26.96
CA VAL A 24 -23.98 -13.71 -27.48
C VAL A 24 -24.61 -13.98 -28.85
N PRO A 25 -23.86 -14.42 -29.89
CA PRO A 25 -24.42 -14.60 -31.23
C PRO A 25 -25.33 -15.83 -31.37
N ASN A 26 -25.51 -16.64 -30.33
CA ASN A 26 -26.31 -17.86 -30.37
C ASN A 26 -27.31 -17.93 -29.20
N HIS A 27 -26.97 -18.63 -28.10
CA HIS A 27 -27.83 -18.92 -26.96
C HIS A 27 -28.49 -17.67 -26.40
N LEU A 28 -27.76 -16.57 -26.18
CA LEU A 28 -28.33 -15.34 -25.63
C LEU A 28 -29.28 -14.65 -26.62
N THR A 29 -29.00 -14.74 -27.92
CA THR A 29 -29.90 -14.27 -28.96
C THR A 29 -31.18 -15.11 -28.99
N TYR A 30 -31.05 -16.44 -28.98
CA TYR A 30 -32.21 -17.35 -28.93
C TYR A 30 -33.00 -17.22 -27.62
N PHE A 31 -32.32 -16.96 -26.50
CA PHE A 31 -32.93 -16.69 -25.22
C PHE A 31 -33.92 -15.52 -25.32
N LEU A 32 -33.53 -14.42 -25.96
CA LEU A 32 -34.44 -13.28 -26.21
C LEU A 32 -35.58 -13.66 -27.16
N TYR A 33 -35.29 -14.27 -28.32
CA TYR A 33 -36.31 -14.66 -29.29
C TYR A 33 -37.37 -15.59 -28.68
N ASN A 34 -36.95 -16.59 -27.90
CA ASN A 34 -37.88 -17.51 -27.26
C ASN A 34 -38.73 -16.83 -26.20
N HIS A 35 -38.18 -15.91 -25.39
CA HIS A 35 -38.98 -15.17 -24.40
C HIS A 35 -40.04 -14.30 -25.09
N CYS A 36 -39.66 -13.59 -26.16
CA CYS A 36 -40.59 -12.79 -26.95
C CYS A 36 -41.67 -13.64 -27.63
N ALA A 37 -41.32 -14.85 -28.09
CA ALA A 37 -42.27 -15.76 -28.74
C ALA A 37 -43.24 -16.43 -27.76
N VAL A 38 -42.78 -16.80 -26.56
CA VAL A 38 -43.59 -17.45 -25.53
C VAL A 38 -44.49 -16.44 -24.80
N TRP A 39 -43.98 -15.22 -24.55
CA TRP A 39 -44.70 -14.15 -23.87
C TRP A 39 -44.84 -12.89 -24.76
N PRO A 40 -45.49 -12.98 -25.93
CA PRO A 40 -45.51 -11.89 -26.90
C PRO A 40 -46.27 -10.66 -26.40
N SER A 41 -47.24 -10.84 -25.50
CA SER A 41 -48.07 -9.78 -24.94
C SER A 41 -47.69 -9.38 -23.51
N GLU A 42 -46.74 -10.07 -22.88
CA GLU A 42 -46.35 -9.88 -21.48
C GLU A 42 -44.87 -9.46 -21.42
N LYS A 43 -44.60 -8.22 -21.85
CA LYS A 43 -43.23 -7.67 -21.92
C LYS A 43 -42.55 -7.58 -20.55
N ASP A 44 -43.33 -7.52 -19.48
CA ASP A 44 -42.87 -7.59 -18.10
C ASP A 44 -42.19 -8.93 -17.75
N LYS A 45 -42.43 -9.99 -18.54
CA LYS A 45 -41.76 -11.30 -18.41
C LYS A 45 -40.50 -11.44 -19.25
N TRP A 46 -40.14 -10.42 -20.04
CA TRP A 46 -38.93 -10.47 -20.84
C TRP A 46 -37.69 -10.27 -19.96
N PRO A 47 -36.53 -10.84 -20.32
CA PRO A 47 -35.30 -10.69 -19.54
C PRO A 47 -34.91 -9.22 -19.38
N ARG A 48 -34.48 -8.83 -18.18
CA ARG A 48 -34.15 -7.42 -17.86
C ARG A 48 -32.72 -7.04 -18.20
N SER A 49 -31.76 -7.92 -17.94
CA SER A 49 -30.35 -7.62 -18.20
C SER A 49 -29.54 -8.86 -18.57
N VAL A 50 -28.52 -8.65 -19.40
CA VAL A 50 -27.54 -9.66 -19.79
C VAL A 50 -26.14 -9.04 -19.64
N ARG A 51 -25.25 -9.70 -18.91
CA ARG A 51 -23.85 -9.28 -18.76
C ARG A 51 -22.94 -10.34 -19.37
N ALA A 52 -22.19 -9.95 -20.40
CA ALA A 52 -21.22 -10.82 -21.04
C ALA A 52 -19.79 -10.50 -20.58
N ASN A 53 -19.01 -11.54 -20.28
CA ASN A 53 -17.59 -11.44 -19.91
C ASN A 53 -16.71 -12.13 -20.96
N GLY A 54 -15.41 -11.79 -20.98
CA GLY A 54 -14.44 -12.49 -21.83
C GLY A 54 -14.17 -13.93 -21.38
N HIS A 55 -13.34 -14.63 -22.16
CA HIS A 55 -12.86 -15.95 -21.76
C HIS A 55 -11.82 -15.82 -20.65
N LEU A 56 -11.73 -16.85 -19.81
CA LEU A 56 -10.73 -16.89 -18.75
C LEU A 56 -9.40 -17.44 -19.27
N LEU A 57 -8.35 -16.64 -19.13
CA LEU A 57 -6.95 -17.05 -19.27
C LEU A 57 -6.42 -17.56 -17.92
N LEU A 58 -5.39 -18.41 -17.98
CA LEU A 58 -4.65 -18.87 -16.81
C LEU A 58 -3.18 -18.47 -16.98
N ASN A 59 -2.69 -17.63 -16.07
CA ASN A 59 -1.34 -17.03 -16.12
C ASN A 59 -1.03 -16.38 -17.47
N SER A 60 -1.98 -15.62 -18.01
CA SER A 60 -1.91 -14.92 -19.31
C SER A 60 -1.89 -15.83 -20.54
N GLU A 61 -2.11 -17.13 -20.37
CA GLU A 61 -2.17 -18.10 -21.46
C GLU A 61 -3.56 -18.73 -21.58
N LYS A 62 -3.91 -19.17 -22.80
CA LYS A 62 -5.17 -19.88 -23.03
C LYS A 62 -5.18 -21.19 -22.24
N MET A 63 -6.27 -21.44 -21.53
CA MET A 63 -6.45 -22.70 -20.84
C MET A 63 -6.58 -23.86 -21.83
N SER A 64 -5.67 -24.82 -21.75
CA SER A 64 -5.69 -26.02 -22.58
C SER A 64 -5.16 -27.23 -21.83
N LYS A 65 -5.87 -28.35 -21.92
CA LYS A 65 -5.42 -29.63 -21.38
C LYS A 65 -4.14 -30.14 -22.06
N SER A 66 -3.95 -29.83 -23.35
CA SER A 66 -2.79 -30.32 -24.12
C SER A 66 -1.48 -29.62 -23.77
N THR A 67 -1.53 -28.35 -23.36
CA THR A 67 -0.35 -27.57 -22.93
C THR A 67 -0.04 -27.77 -21.45
N GLY A 68 -0.89 -28.49 -20.71
CA GLY A 68 -0.80 -28.64 -19.27
C GLY A 68 -1.29 -27.42 -18.48
N ASN A 69 -1.63 -26.32 -19.15
CA ASN A 69 -2.15 -25.10 -18.54
C ASN A 69 -3.67 -25.18 -18.37
N PHE A 70 -4.12 -25.99 -17.41
CA PHE A 70 -5.55 -26.20 -17.15
C PHE A 70 -5.80 -26.49 -15.67
N LEU A 71 -6.80 -25.82 -15.08
CA LEU A 71 -7.25 -26.07 -13.72
C LEU A 71 -8.74 -26.33 -13.72
N THR A 72 -9.14 -27.49 -13.19
CA THR A 72 -10.55 -27.73 -12.85
C THR A 72 -10.91 -26.97 -11.57
N LEU A 73 -12.21 -26.69 -11.38
CA LEU A 73 -12.72 -26.08 -10.15
C LEU A 73 -12.24 -26.81 -8.89
N LYS A 74 -12.34 -28.15 -8.87
CA LYS A 74 -11.89 -28.96 -7.72
C LYS A 74 -10.40 -28.80 -7.44
N GLN A 75 -9.56 -28.77 -8.47
CA GLN A 75 -8.12 -28.53 -8.33
C GLN A 75 -7.84 -27.12 -7.82
N ALA A 76 -8.51 -26.11 -8.36
CA ALA A 76 -8.35 -24.71 -7.94
C ALA A 76 -8.75 -24.50 -6.48
N VAL A 77 -9.90 -25.05 -6.04
CA VAL A 77 -10.35 -24.98 -4.65
C VAL A 77 -9.38 -25.71 -3.70
N ASN A 78 -8.89 -26.89 -4.09
CA ASN A 78 -7.91 -27.62 -3.27
C ASN A 78 -6.57 -26.89 -3.17
N LYS A 79 -6.19 -26.14 -4.21
CA LYS A 79 -4.91 -25.41 -4.28
C LYS A 79 -4.97 -24.08 -3.52
N PHE A 80 -6.06 -23.34 -3.64
CA PHE A 80 -6.16 -21.95 -3.18
C PHE A 80 -7.23 -21.70 -2.10
N SER A 81 -7.92 -22.74 -1.63
CA SER A 81 -9.22 -22.64 -0.94
C SER A 81 -10.33 -22.04 -1.81
N ALA A 82 -11.59 -22.17 -1.37
CA ALA A 82 -12.72 -21.57 -2.06
C ALA A 82 -12.63 -20.03 -2.06
N ASP A 83 -12.28 -19.42 -0.92
CA ASP A 83 -12.22 -17.96 -0.80
C ASP A 83 -11.00 -17.36 -1.51
N GLY A 84 -9.82 -18.00 -1.44
CA GLY A 84 -8.64 -17.53 -2.18
C GLY A 84 -8.84 -17.61 -3.70
N MET A 85 -9.50 -18.66 -4.19
CA MET A 85 -9.89 -18.76 -5.61
C MET A 85 -10.90 -17.67 -5.99
N ARG A 86 -11.96 -17.46 -5.20
CA ARG A 86 -12.99 -16.44 -5.48
C ARG A 86 -12.42 -15.02 -5.47
N LEU A 87 -11.50 -14.73 -4.55
CA LEU A 87 -10.79 -13.46 -4.47
C LEU A 87 -10.01 -13.18 -5.78
N SER A 88 -9.24 -14.16 -6.25
CA SER A 88 -8.50 -14.04 -7.51
C SER A 88 -9.43 -13.94 -8.73
N LEU A 89 -10.57 -14.65 -8.72
CA LEU A 89 -11.58 -14.54 -9.78
C LEU A 89 -12.25 -13.16 -9.82
N ALA A 90 -12.46 -12.51 -8.68
CA ALA A 90 -12.97 -11.14 -8.63
C ALA A 90 -11.96 -10.13 -9.21
N ASP A 91 -10.66 -10.36 -9.02
CA ASP A 91 -9.59 -9.51 -9.60
C ASP A 91 -9.32 -9.79 -11.09
N ALA A 92 -9.77 -10.94 -11.61
CA ALA A 92 -9.37 -11.42 -12.94
C ALA A 92 -9.79 -10.50 -14.10
N GLY A 93 -10.91 -9.80 -13.97
CA GLY A 93 -11.37 -8.83 -14.96
C GLY A 93 -12.89 -8.69 -15.04
N ASP A 94 -13.36 -7.45 -15.20
CA ASP A 94 -14.78 -7.12 -15.23
C ASP A 94 -15.33 -6.85 -16.63
N THR A 95 -14.50 -6.81 -17.67
CA THR A 95 -14.91 -6.37 -19.01
C THR A 95 -15.27 -7.55 -19.94
N MET A 96 -15.63 -7.23 -21.18
CA MET A 96 -15.78 -8.22 -22.26
C MET A 96 -14.44 -8.73 -22.82
N GLU A 97 -13.34 -8.06 -22.46
CA GLU A 97 -12.00 -8.56 -22.76
C GLU A 97 -11.72 -9.81 -21.94
N ASP A 98 -10.80 -10.64 -22.43
CA ASP A 98 -10.46 -11.88 -21.76
C ASP A 98 -9.89 -11.60 -20.36
N ALA A 99 -10.52 -12.20 -19.35
CA ALA A 99 -10.11 -12.09 -17.96
C ALA A 99 -8.89 -12.98 -17.70
N ASN A 100 -8.10 -12.69 -16.67
CA ASN A 100 -6.88 -13.44 -16.40
C ASN A 100 -6.81 -13.91 -14.95
N PHE A 101 -6.85 -15.22 -14.74
CA PHE A 101 -6.56 -15.81 -13.45
C PHE A 101 -5.05 -15.98 -13.28
N VAL A 102 -4.46 -15.24 -12.35
CA VAL A 102 -3.02 -15.31 -12.05
C VAL A 102 -2.81 -16.04 -10.73
N GLU A 103 -2.15 -17.19 -10.76
CA GLU A 103 -1.98 -18.04 -9.56
C GLU A 103 -1.18 -17.31 -8.46
N LYS A 104 -0.16 -16.52 -8.85
CA LYS A 104 0.61 -15.70 -7.89
C LYS A 104 -0.26 -14.67 -7.16
N MET A 105 -1.29 -14.14 -7.82
CA MET A 105 -2.23 -13.21 -7.17
C MET A 105 -3.17 -13.95 -6.22
N ALA A 106 -3.55 -15.18 -6.53
CA ALA A 106 -4.29 -16.04 -5.60
C ALA A 106 -3.46 -16.32 -4.33
N ASP A 107 -2.18 -16.67 -4.47
CA ASP A 107 -1.27 -16.89 -3.33
C ASP A 107 -1.13 -15.63 -2.45
N ALA A 108 -0.90 -14.47 -3.08
CA ALA A 108 -0.82 -13.18 -2.38
C ALA A 108 -2.15 -12.81 -1.70
N GLY A 109 -3.27 -13.13 -2.35
CA GLY A 109 -4.61 -12.97 -1.82
C GLY A 109 -4.86 -13.80 -0.56
N ILE A 110 -4.51 -15.09 -0.58
CA ILE A 110 -4.61 -15.98 0.59
C ILE A 110 -3.79 -15.43 1.75
N LEU A 111 -2.56 -14.97 1.50
CA LEU A 111 -1.73 -14.37 2.54
C LEU A 111 -2.40 -13.14 3.15
N ARG A 112 -3.02 -12.27 2.34
CA ARG A 112 -3.75 -11.08 2.83
C ARG A 112 -5.01 -11.43 3.61
N LEU A 113 -5.75 -12.45 3.20
CA LEU A 113 -6.91 -12.96 3.95
C LEU A 113 -6.47 -13.50 5.31
N PHE A 114 -5.38 -14.27 5.34
CA PHE A 114 -4.82 -14.80 6.58
C PHE A 114 -4.29 -13.71 7.51
N THR A 115 -3.54 -12.72 6.99
CA THR A 115 -3.06 -11.60 7.82
C THR A 115 -4.20 -10.75 8.35
N PHE A 116 -5.30 -10.59 7.60
CA PHE A 116 -6.49 -9.90 8.10
C PHE A 116 -7.19 -10.66 9.24
N LEU A 117 -7.28 -12.00 9.13
CA LEU A 117 -7.78 -12.85 10.20
C LEU A 117 -6.92 -12.74 11.46
N GLU A 118 -5.60 -12.89 11.33
CA GLU A 118 -4.68 -12.82 12.47
C GLU A 118 -4.66 -11.42 13.09
N TRP A 119 -4.72 -10.36 12.28
CA TRP A 119 -4.85 -9.00 12.79
C TRP A 119 -6.16 -8.80 13.55
N THR A 120 -7.27 -9.37 13.09
CA THR A 120 -8.55 -9.33 13.82
C THR A 120 -8.45 -10.01 15.19
N LYS A 121 -7.79 -11.18 15.26
CA LYS A 121 -7.51 -11.87 16.52
C LYS A 121 -6.60 -11.06 17.45
N GLU A 122 -5.59 -10.39 16.89
CA GLU A 122 -4.72 -9.47 17.64
C GLU A 122 -5.53 -8.33 18.25
N MET A 123 -6.39 -7.67 17.47
CA MET A 123 -7.23 -6.56 17.96
C MET A 123 -8.24 -7.01 19.02
N LEU A 124 -8.72 -8.26 18.95
CA LEU A 124 -9.55 -8.85 20.00
C LEU A 124 -8.77 -9.11 21.28
N SER A 125 -7.53 -9.62 21.19
CA SER A 125 -6.71 -9.92 22.37
C SER A 125 -6.19 -8.67 23.09
N CYS A 126 -5.93 -7.58 22.35
CA CYS A 126 -5.49 -6.30 22.90
C CYS A 126 -6.60 -5.24 22.99
N LYS A 127 -7.88 -5.66 22.92
CA LYS A 127 -9.05 -4.77 22.91
C LYS A 127 -9.04 -3.72 24.04
N ASP A 128 -8.59 -4.11 25.23
CA ASP A 128 -8.55 -3.25 26.41
C ASP A 128 -7.35 -2.29 26.42
N SER A 129 -6.34 -2.54 25.60
CA SER A 129 -5.18 -1.66 25.40
C SER A 129 -5.45 -0.56 24.35
N LEU A 130 -6.56 -0.66 23.61
CA LEU A 130 -6.94 0.34 22.61
C LEU A 130 -7.49 1.59 23.30
N ARG A 131 -7.24 2.75 22.68
CA ARG A 131 -7.72 4.02 23.21
C ARG A 131 -9.25 4.06 23.18
N THR A 132 -9.84 4.64 24.23
CA THR A 132 -11.27 4.87 24.37
C THR A 132 -11.55 6.36 24.62
N GLY A 133 -12.81 6.78 24.49
CA GLY A 133 -13.22 8.17 24.67
C GLY A 133 -13.64 8.82 23.35
N PRO A 134 -13.51 10.15 23.20
CA PRO A 134 -13.88 10.82 21.95
C PRO A 134 -12.86 10.55 20.83
N THR A 135 -13.35 10.32 19.62
CA THR A 135 -12.57 10.23 18.37
C THR A 135 -12.24 11.63 17.85
N ASN A 136 -11.24 12.27 18.46
CA ASN A 136 -10.96 13.69 18.25
C ASN A 136 -9.66 14.00 17.49
N CYS A 137 -8.76 13.04 17.32
CA CYS A 137 -7.49 13.32 16.63
C CYS A 137 -7.69 13.38 15.11
N PHE A 138 -6.77 14.05 14.41
CA PHE A 138 -6.72 14.11 12.96
C PHE A 138 -6.89 12.74 12.30
N ASP A 139 -6.09 11.76 12.72
CA ASP A 139 -6.08 10.41 12.12
C ASP A 139 -7.40 9.66 12.34
N ASP A 140 -8.10 9.87 13.47
CA ASP A 140 -9.41 9.27 13.73
C ASP A 140 -10.44 9.76 12.71
N ARG A 141 -10.49 11.08 12.50
CA ARG A 141 -11.42 11.72 11.56
C ARG A 141 -11.12 11.32 10.12
N VAL A 142 -9.83 11.26 9.74
CA VAL A 142 -9.40 10.79 8.42
C VAL A 142 -9.84 9.35 8.21
N PHE A 143 -9.55 8.46 9.15
CA PHE A 143 -9.85 7.04 9.01
C PHE A 143 -11.36 6.76 8.97
N GLU A 144 -12.15 7.44 9.80
CA GLU A 144 -13.61 7.36 9.73
C GLU A 144 -14.14 7.79 8.36
N SER A 145 -13.64 8.91 7.83
CA SER A 145 -14.01 9.38 6.50
C SER A 145 -13.57 8.41 5.40
N SER A 146 -12.41 7.76 5.54
CA SER A 146 -11.94 6.73 4.60
C SER A 146 -12.84 5.48 4.62
N ILE A 147 -13.29 5.04 5.79
CA ILE A 147 -14.25 3.92 5.91
C ILE A 147 -15.55 4.27 5.19
N ASN A 148 -16.09 5.47 5.41
CA ASN A 148 -17.33 5.92 4.77
C ASN A 148 -17.18 6.00 3.24
N LYS A 149 -16.07 6.57 2.75
CA LYS A 149 -15.75 6.63 1.32
C LYS A 149 -15.68 5.22 0.71
N ALA A 150 -15.00 4.29 1.38
CA ALA A 150 -14.91 2.91 0.92
C ALA A 150 -16.28 2.24 0.81
N ILE A 151 -17.21 2.49 1.75
CA ILE A 151 -18.59 1.98 1.67
C ILE A 151 -19.31 2.51 0.42
N GLU A 152 -19.27 3.82 0.17
CA GLU A 152 -19.95 4.46 -0.96
C GLU A 152 -19.39 3.99 -2.32
N GLU A 153 -18.07 3.95 -2.45
CA GLU A 153 -17.39 3.53 -3.69
C GLU A 153 -17.59 2.04 -3.95
N THR A 154 -17.48 1.20 -2.92
CA THR A 154 -17.68 -0.25 -3.06
C THR A 154 -19.13 -0.59 -3.40
N ASP A 155 -20.10 0.09 -2.79
CA ASP A 155 -21.53 -0.06 -3.13
C ASP A 155 -21.80 0.28 -4.60
N THR A 156 -21.24 1.40 -5.08
CA THR A 156 -21.33 1.80 -6.48
C THR A 156 -20.71 0.75 -7.41
N ASN A 157 -19.54 0.21 -7.05
CA ASN A 157 -18.87 -0.81 -7.83
C ASN A 157 -19.66 -2.13 -7.89
N TYR A 158 -20.25 -2.57 -6.78
CA TYR A 158 -21.12 -3.76 -6.78
C TYR A 158 -22.40 -3.54 -7.60
N LYS A 159 -23.03 -2.36 -7.51
CA LYS A 159 -24.20 -2.01 -8.34
C LYS A 159 -23.88 -2.06 -9.84
N ASN A 160 -22.69 -1.62 -10.21
CA ASN A 160 -22.19 -1.66 -11.59
C ASN A 160 -21.58 -3.01 -11.99
N MET A 161 -21.56 -3.99 -11.08
CA MET A 161 -20.94 -5.31 -11.27
C MET A 161 -19.46 -5.21 -11.69
N MET A 162 -18.73 -4.26 -11.12
CA MET A 162 -17.29 -4.07 -11.27
C MET A 162 -16.58 -4.70 -10.07
N TYR A 163 -16.43 -6.02 -10.08
CA TYR A 163 -15.96 -6.78 -8.92
C TYR A 163 -14.47 -6.57 -8.61
N ARG A 164 -13.66 -6.27 -9.64
CA ARG A 164 -12.25 -5.90 -9.46
C ARG A 164 -12.12 -4.55 -8.77
N GLU A 165 -12.92 -3.57 -9.19
CA GLU A 165 -12.93 -2.24 -8.55
C GLU A 165 -13.58 -2.29 -7.16
N ALA A 166 -14.61 -3.13 -6.96
CA ALA A 166 -15.18 -3.39 -5.64
C ALA A 166 -14.15 -4.03 -4.70
N LEU A 167 -13.29 -4.92 -5.20
CA LEU A 167 -12.21 -5.50 -4.42
C LEU A 167 -11.10 -4.48 -4.12
N LYS A 168 -10.78 -3.62 -5.09
CA LYS A 168 -9.82 -2.52 -4.92
C LYS A 168 -10.26 -1.56 -3.81
N THR A 169 -11.45 -1.00 -3.93
CA THR A 169 -12.00 -0.01 -2.99
C THR A 169 -12.39 -0.64 -1.65
N GLY A 170 -13.07 -1.78 -1.69
CA GLY A 170 -13.66 -2.44 -0.52
C GLY A 170 -12.73 -3.36 0.27
N PHE A 171 -11.54 -3.68 -0.23
CA PHE A 171 -10.56 -4.51 0.47
C PHE A 171 -9.14 -3.91 0.45
N TYR A 172 -8.55 -3.69 -0.72
CA TYR A 172 -7.14 -3.27 -0.78
C TYR A 172 -6.91 -1.84 -0.26
N GLU A 173 -7.70 -0.86 -0.73
CA GLU A 173 -7.59 0.54 -0.32
C GLU A 173 -8.06 0.73 1.12
N LEU A 174 -9.12 0.03 1.52
CA LEU A 174 -9.60 0.03 2.90
C LEU A 174 -8.54 -0.53 3.87
N GLN A 175 -7.83 -1.60 3.51
CA GLN A 175 -6.67 -2.07 4.27
C GLN A 175 -5.52 -1.06 4.31
N ALA A 176 -5.23 -0.37 3.21
CA ALA A 176 -4.22 0.68 3.17
C ALA A 176 -4.58 1.87 4.08
N ALA A 177 -5.86 2.25 4.13
CA ALA A 177 -6.36 3.27 5.05
C ALA A 177 -6.18 2.85 6.52
N ARG A 178 -6.42 1.57 6.84
CA ARG A 178 -6.15 1.01 8.19
C ARG A 178 -4.66 1.04 8.53
N ASP A 179 -3.79 0.64 7.60
CA ASP A 179 -2.34 0.65 7.84
C ASP A 179 -1.83 2.08 8.05
N ARG A 180 -2.30 3.02 7.23
CA ARG A 180 -2.04 4.44 7.41
C ARG A 180 -2.48 4.93 8.79
N TYR A 181 -3.69 4.57 9.23
CA TYR A 181 -4.20 4.93 10.55
C TYR A 181 -3.33 4.36 11.68
N ARG A 182 -2.91 3.10 11.57
CA ARG A 182 -2.02 2.44 12.52
C ARG A 182 -0.65 3.13 12.61
N GLU A 183 -0.10 3.56 11.48
CA GLU A 183 1.21 4.22 11.42
C GLU A 183 1.16 5.70 11.82
N GLY A 184 0.09 6.42 11.46
CA GLY A 184 -0.09 7.85 11.71
C GLY A 184 -0.52 8.18 13.13
N CYS A 185 -1.38 7.34 13.73
CA CYS A 185 -1.97 7.62 15.03
C CYS A 185 -0.96 7.46 16.19
N MET A 186 -0.24 8.53 16.51
CA MET A 186 0.80 8.53 17.56
C MET A 186 0.27 8.27 18.97
N VAL A 187 -1.01 8.54 19.21
CA VAL A 187 -1.70 8.34 20.50
C VAL A 187 -2.35 6.96 20.63
N GLY A 188 -2.17 6.08 19.65
CA GLY A 188 -2.78 4.76 19.59
C GLY A 188 -4.18 4.76 18.97
N MET A 189 -4.49 3.65 18.30
CA MET A 189 -5.76 3.46 17.59
C MET A 189 -6.97 3.45 18.54
N HIS A 190 -8.08 4.02 18.08
CA HIS A 190 -9.34 4.07 18.81
C HIS A 190 -10.11 2.76 18.66
N ARG A 191 -10.53 2.19 19.79
CA ARG A 191 -11.21 0.90 19.86
C ARG A 191 -12.42 0.83 18.94
N ASP A 192 -13.33 1.80 19.04
CA ASP A 192 -14.61 1.72 18.33
C ASP A 192 -14.42 1.90 16.81
N LEU A 193 -13.40 2.65 16.36
CA LEU A 193 -13.06 2.77 14.95
C LEU A 193 -12.44 1.49 14.39
N VAL A 194 -11.56 0.84 15.17
CA VAL A 194 -10.97 -0.46 14.81
C VAL A 194 -12.07 -1.51 14.61
N PHE A 195 -13.00 -1.64 15.56
CA PHE A 195 -14.08 -2.63 15.45
C PHE A 195 -15.10 -2.27 14.36
N ARG A 196 -15.38 -0.98 14.13
CA ARG A 196 -16.17 -0.53 12.98
C ARG A 196 -15.50 -0.90 11.65
N PHE A 197 -14.19 -0.69 11.53
CA PHE A 197 -13.43 -1.11 10.35
C PHE A 197 -13.53 -2.62 10.13
N ILE A 198 -13.32 -3.43 11.17
CA ILE A 198 -13.40 -4.90 11.05
C ILE A 198 -14.79 -5.32 10.56
N GLU A 199 -15.86 -4.76 11.15
CA GLU A 199 -17.23 -5.04 10.74
C GLU A 199 -17.50 -4.65 9.29
N VAL A 200 -17.17 -3.42 8.91
CA VAL A 200 -17.37 -2.92 7.54
C VAL A 200 -16.56 -3.73 6.54
N GLN A 201 -15.27 -3.94 6.79
CA GLN A 201 -14.39 -4.72 5.92
C GLN A 201 -14.91 -6.15 5.72
N THR A 202 -15.46 -6.76 6.77
CA THR A 202 -16.05 -8.10 6.72
C THR A 202 -17.32 -8.12 5.86
N LEU A 203 -18.19 -7.12 6.00
CA LEU A 203 -19.41 -6.98 5.21
C LEU A 203 -19.12 -6.73 3.72
N LEU A 204 -18.19 -5.82 3.41
CA LEU A 204 -17.80 -5.50 2.02
C LEU A 204 -17.15 -6.70 1.31
N LEU A 205 -16.44 -7.55 2.06
CA LEU A 205 -15.74 -8.73 1.54
C LEU A 205 -16.67 -9.95 1.39
N CYS A 206 -17.78 -10.02 2.14
CA CYS A 206 -18.67 -11.19 2.20
C CYS A 206 -19.14 -11.71 0.82
N PRO A 207 -19.53 -10.88 -0.17
CA PRO A 207 -19.91 -11.37 -1.49
C PRO A 207 -18.79 -12.14 -2.22
N ILE A 208 -17.53 -11.82 -1.93
CA ILE A 208 -16.35 -12.41 -2.58
C ILE A 208 -15.81 -13.58 -1.75
N CYS A 209 -15.58 -13.40 -0.44
CA CYS A 209 -15.03 -14.43 0.47
C CYS A 209 -15.99 -14.70 1.64
N PRO A 210 -17.13 -15.39 1.39
CA PRO A 210 -18.17 -15.56 2.41
C PRO A 210 -17.78 -16.45 3.59
N HIS A 211 -16.88 -17.43 3.40
CA HIS A 211 -16.56 -18.37 4.48
C HIS A 211 -15.68 -17.70 5.54
N LEU A 212 -14.68 -16.94 5.11
CA LEU A 212 -13.88 -16.11 5.99
C LEU A 212 -14.74 -15.02 6.63
N ALA A 213 -15.64 -14.40 5.88
CA ALA A 213 -16.51 -13.35 6.40
C ALA A 213 -17.45 -13.88 7.51
N GLU A 214 -18.06 -15.05 7.32
CA GLU A 214 -18.85 -15.73 8.35
C GLU A 214 -18.00 -16.03 9.60
N HIS A 215 -16.79 -16.55 9.41
CA HIS A 215 -15.89 -16.86 10.52
C HIS A 215 -15.48 -15.60 11.30
N LEU A 216 -15.15 -14.51 10.62
CA LEU A 216 -14.83 -13.23 11.25
C LEU A 216 -16.03 -12.65 11.99
N TRP A 217 -17.24 -12.76 11.42
CA TRP A 217 -18.49 -12.30 12.01
C TRP A 217 -18.76 -12.98 13.36
N GLU A 218 -18.62 -14.30 13.40
CA GLU A 218 -18.71 -15.08 14.63
C GLU A 218 -17.60 -14.70 15.62
N LEU A 219 -16.36 -14.56 15.13
CA LEU A 219 -15.18 -14.24 15.94
C LEU A 219 -15.31 -12.89 16.67
N VAL A 220 -15.90 -11.87 16.04
CA VAL A 220 -16.16 -10.57 16.68
C VAL A 220 -17.43 -10.57 17.56
N GLY A 221 -18.08 -11.72 17.73
CA GLY A 221 -19.22 -11.91 18.63
C GLY A 221 -20.54 -11.37 18.09
N LYS A 222 -20.69 -11.23 16.77
CA LYS A 222 -21.97 -10.84 16.16
C LYS A 222 -22.93 -12.03 16.19
N SER A 223 -24.21 -11.75 16.42
CA SER A 223 -25.26 -12.77 16.49
C SER A 223 -25.79 -13.14 15.11
N GLY A 224 -26.07 -14.43 14.89
CA GLY A 224 -26.62 -14.93 13.63
C GLY A 224 -25.58 -14.97 12.50
N SER A 225 -25.98 -15.50 11.34
CA SER A 225 -25.11 -15.57 10.16
C SER A 225 -24.99 -14.21 9.47
N ILE A 226 -23.80 -13.91 8.93
CA ILE A 226 -23.56 -12.70 8.14
C ILE A 226 -24.43 -12.65 6.87
N MET A 227 -24.94 -13.79 6.42
CA MET A 227 -25.86 -13.89 5.28
C MET A 227 -27.18 -13.14 5.50
N ASN A 228 -27.54 -12.85 6.76
CA ASN A 228 -28.72 -12.06 7.12
C ASN A 228 -28.37 -10.60 7.46
N ALA A 229 -27.09 -10.21 7.40
CA ALA A 229 -26.66 -8.86 7.69
C ALA A 229 -27.07 -7.90 6.57
N SER A 230 -27.35 -6.65 6.95
CA SER A 230 -27.59 -5.57 5.98
C SER A 230 -26.27 -4.97 5.50
N TRP A 231 -26.30 -4.37 4.31
CA TRP A 231 -25.17 -3.58 3.80
C TRP A 231 -24.79 -2.46 4.78
N PRO A 232 -23.49 -2.18 5.01
CA PRO A 232 -23.07 -1.14 5.95
C PRO A 232 -23.54 0.25 5.50
N VAL A 233 -23.97 1.07 6.46
CA VAL A 233 -24.41 2.44 6.22
C VAL A 233 -23.21 3.37 6.28
N ALA A 234 -23.00 4.15 5.21
CA ALA A 234 -21.96 5.18 5.17
C ALA A 234 -22.35 6.39 6.01
N GLY A 235 -21.40 6.90 6.79
CA GLY A 235 -21.47 8.24 7.39
C GLY A 235 -21.04 9.33 6.40
N LYS A 236 -20.88 10.56 6.90
CA LYS A 236 -20.39 11.68 6.09
C LYS A 236 -18.95 11.43 5.62
N VAL A 237 -18.69 11.67 4.33
CA VAL A 237 -17.34 11.73 3.76
C VAL A 237 -16.85 13.18 3.76
N ASP A 238 -15.70 13.43 4.38
CA ASP A 238 -15.02 14.72 4.40
C ASP A 238 -13.87 14.72 3.38
N LEU A 239 -14.20 15.11 2.14
CA LEU A 239 -13.23 15.15 1.04
C LEU A 239 -12.05 16.12 1.30
N PRO A 240 -12.26 17.36 1.81
CA PRO A 240 -11.15 18.22 2.21
C PRO A 240 -10.20 17.57 3.22
N LEU A 241 -10.73 16.87 4.22
CA LEU A 241 -9.93 16.17 5.22
C LEU A 241 -9.11 15.04 4.59
N LEU A 242 -9.71 14.21 3.71
CA LEU A 242 -8.98 13.16 3.01
C LEU A 242 -7.86 13.73 2.13
N LYS A 243 -8.14 14.81 1.37
CA LYS A 243 -7.11 15.52 0.60
C LYS A 243 -5.97 16.06 1.48
N SER A 244 -6.29 16.54 2.68
CA SER A 244 -5.28 17.01 3.63
C SER A 244 -4.39 15.88 4.15
N ALA A 245 -4.95 14.68 4.28
CA ALA A 245 -4.21 13.49 4.67
C ALA A 245 -3.27 13.04 3.54
N ASP A 246 -3.75 12.98 2.30
CA ASP A 246 -2.92 12.64 1.14
C ASP A 246 -1.76 13.64 0.99
N TYR A 247 -2.06 14.94 1.10
CA TYR A 247 -1.08 16.00 1.17
C TYR A 247 -0.01 15.76 2.25
N LEU A 248 -0.41 15.42 3.49
CA LEU A 248 0.54 15.15 4.57
C LEU A 248 1.49 13.98 4.25
N THR A 249 0.98 12.91 3.63
CA THR A 249 1.78 11.74 3.24
C THR A 249 2.79 12.09 2.16
N ASP A 250 2.34 12.81 1.13
CA ASP A 250 3.20 13.24 0.02
C ASP A 250 4.31 14.16 0.51
N ARG A 251 3.98 15.13 1.38
CA ARG A 251 4.97 16.03 1.94
C ARG A 251 5.94 15.33 2.88
N ALA A 252 5.47 14.39 3.71
CA ALA A 252 6.35 13.57 4.52
C ALA A 252 7.34 12.77 3.65
N HIS A 253 6.89 12.22 2.52
CA HIS A 253 7.74 11.55 1.55
C HIS A 253 8.78 12.52 0.94
N ASP A 254 8.36 13.68 0.45
CA ASP A 254 9.24 14.70 -0.14
C ASP A 254 10.32 15.16 0.84
N PHE A 255 9.94 15.37 2.10
CA PHE A 255 10.86 15.74 3.17
C PHE A 255 11.91 14.65 3.43
N ARG A 256 11.51 13.37 3.47
CA ARG A 256 12.46 12.24 3.57
C ARG A 256 13.41 12.19 2.39
N VAL A 257 12.90 12.33 1.17
CA VAL A 257 13.72 12.35 -0.06
C VAL A 257 14.74 13.49 0.00
N ARG A 258 14.33 14.67 0.49
CA ARG A 258 15.22 15.83 0.63
C ARG A 258 16.29 15.63 1.69
N ILE A 259 15.95 15.07 2.86
CA ILE A 259 16.93 14.69 3.89
C ILE A 259 17.94 13.70 3.30
N LYS A 260 17.48 12.68 2.57
CA LYS A 260 18.35 11.69 1.91
C LYS A 260 19.28 12.33 0.87
N ALA A 261 18.79 13.31 0.11
CA ALA A 261 19.59 14.05 -0.86
C ALA A 261 20.67 14.91 -0.17
N MET A 262 20.38 15.51 0.99
CA MET A 262 21.36 16.24 1.80
C MET A 262 22.43 15.31 2.37
N MET A 263 22.06 14.09 2.78
CA MET A 263 23.01 13.09 3.29
C MET A 263 23.85 12.43 2.18
N ASN A 264 23.39 12.44 0.94
CA ASN A 264 24.10 11.86 -0.20
C ASN A 264 24.18 12.84 -1.38
N PRO A 265 24.97 13.93 -1.25
CA PRO A 265 25.10 14.93 -2.32
C PRO A 265 25.78 14.32 -3.56
N LYS A 266 25.20 14.55 -4.74
CA LYS A 266 25.80 14.16 -6.02
C LYS A 266 27.04 15.02 -6.30
N GLY A 267 28.20 14.38 -6.47
CA GLY A 267 29.46 15.06 -6.82
C GLY A 267 30.41 15.34 -5.64
N LYS A 268 30.72 14.32 -4.81
CA LYS A 268 31.70 14.46 -3.71
C LYS A 268 33.03 15.03 -4.22
N LYS A 269 33.41 16.22 -3.75
CA LYS A 269 34.83 16.62 -3.69
C LYS A 269 35.53 15.65 -2.74
N LYS A 270 36.72 15.16 -3.12
CA LYS A 270 37.46 14.09 -2.41
C LYS A 270 37.75 14.38 -0.92
N ASP A 271 37.61 15.63 -0.47
CA ASP A 271 37.95 16.07 0.90
C ASP A 271 36.80 16.68 1.71
N ALA A 272 35.53 16.47 1.32
CA ALA A 272 34.39 16.99 2.08
C ALA A 272 34.08 16.10 3.30
N ALA A 273 34.00 16.70 4.50
CA ALA A 273 33.58 16.04 5.72
C ALA A 273 32.22 15.32 5.53
N PRO A 274 32.00 14.16 6.18
CA PRO A 274 30.74 13.44 6.05
C PRO A 274 29.56 14.33 6.48
N PRO A 275 28.47 14.37 5.70
CA PRO A 275 27.32 15.21 6.01
C PRO A 275 26.71 14.79 7.35
N LYS A 276 26.52 15.76 8.24
CA LYS A 276 25.91 15.53 9.56
C LYS A 276 24.42 15.24 9.40
N LYS A 277 23.91 14.27 10.16
CA LYS A 277 22.48 13.96 10.19
C LYS A 277 21.72 15.19 10.70
N PRO A 278 20.69 15.68 9.98
CA PRO A 278 19.89 16.79 10.48
C PRO A 278 19.19 16.42 11.79
N THR A 279 19.11 17.39 12.70
CA THR A 279 18.43 17.24 13.99
C THR A 279 17.18 18.10 14.10
N HIS A 280 17.15 19.24 13.39
CA HIS A 280 16.05 20.20 13.41
C HIS A 280 15.56 20.46 11.99
N GLY A 281 14.24 20.67 11.83
CA GLY A 281 13.63 21.04 10.57
C GLY A 281 12.71 22.25 10.72
N ILE A 282 12.77 23.19 9.78
CA ILE A 282 11.81 24.29 9.64
C ILE A 282 11.06 24.08 8.33
N ILE A 283 9.74 24.05 8.38
CA ILE A 283 8.84 23.96 7.22
C ILE A 283 8.16 25.31 7.04
N TYR A 284 8.39 25.94 5.90
CA TYR A 284 7.75 27.20 5.52
C TYR A 284 6.51 26.93 4.68
N VAL A 285 5.39 27.55 5.06
CA VAL A 285 4.08 27.43 4.41
C VAL A 285 3.69 28.78 3.83
N ALA A 286 3.28 28.81 2.56
CA ALA A 286 2.81 30.03 1.91
C ALA A 286 1.29 30.16 2.04
N SER A 287 0.81 31.32 2.52
CA SER A 287 -0.63 31.59 2.64
C SER A 287 -1.31 31.87 1.30
N SER A 288 -0.54 32.26 0.27
CA SER A 288 -1.04 32.58 -1.06
C SER A 288 0.02 32.23 -2.10
N TYR A 289 -0.43 31.89 -3.31
CA TYR A 289 0.46 31.72 -4.45
C TYR A 289 1.27 33.01 -4.72
N PRO A 290 2.55 32.89 -5.13
CA PRO A 290 3.28 34.00 -5.74
C PRO A 290 2.45 34.65 -6.86
N LEU A 291 2.55 35.97 -7.03
CA LEU A 291 1.70 36.75 -7.95
C LEU A 291 1.65 36.15 -9.37
N TRP A 292 2.78 35.67 -9.89
CA TRP A 292 2.83 35.07 -11.22
C TRP A 292 2.10 33.71 -11.29
N GLN A 293 2.15 32.89 -10.24
CA GLN A 293 1.43 31.62 -10.17
C GLN A 293 -0.08 31.85 -10.01
N HIS A 294 -0.46 32.80 -9.15
CA HIS A 294 -1.86 33.20 -8.97
C HIS A 294 -2.48 33.70 -10.28
N ALA A 295 -1.79 34.60 -10.98
CA ALA A 295 -2.23 35.10 -12.29
C ALA A 295 -2.30 33.97 -13.34
N THR A 296 -1.37 33.00 -13.29
CA THR A 296 -1.38 31.83 -14.17
C THR A 296 -2.59 30.94 -13.89
N LEU A 297 -2.89 30.62 -12.63
CA LEU A 297 -4.03 29.78 -12.24
C LEU A 297 -5.36 30.41 -12.67
N ASN A 298 -5.56 31.71 -12.40
CA ASN A 298 -6.78 32.43 -12.83
C ASN A 298 -6.94 32.42 -14.35
N THR A 299 -5.86 32.68 -15.08
CA THR A 299 -5.89 32.66 -16.55
C THR A 299 -6.17 31.25 -17.07
N LEU A 300 -5.58 30.20 -16.47
CA LEU A 300 -5.86 28.82 -16.84
C LEU A 300 -7.31 28.43 -16.55
N LYS A 301 -7.86 28.86 -15.42
CA LYS A 301 -9.26 28.63 -15.04
C LYS A 301 -10.22 29.25 -16.05
N GLU A 302 -10.01 30.51 -16.41
CA GLU A 302 -10.78 31.19 -17.46
C GLU A 302 -10.73 30.44 -18.80
N MET A 303 -9.54 30.00 -19.21
CA MET A 303 -9.35 29.25 -20.46
C MET A 303 -10.01 27.86 -20.42
N TYR A 304 -9.98 27.19 -19.27
CA TYR A 304 -10.59 25.89 -19.05
C TYR A 304 -12.12 25.96 -19.11
N ASP A 305 -12.70 26.97 -18.48
CA ASP A 305 -14.15 27.22 -18.47
C ASP A 305 -14.65 27.61 -19.87
N GLN A 306 -13.91 28.43 -20.61
CA GLN A 306 -14.24 28.84 -21.99
C GLN A 306 -14.26 27.67 -22.98
N GLN A 307 -13.50 26.61 -22.71
CA GLN A 307 -13.41 25.40 -23.54
C GLN A 307 -14.29 24.25 -23.03
N GLY A 308 -15.23 24.54 -22.12
CA GLY A 308 -16.18 23.55 -21.62
C GLY A 308 -15.54 22.42 -20.81
N GLY A 309 -14.47 22.71 -20.08
CA GLY A 309 -13.78 21.73 -19.23
C GLY A 309 -12.57 21.07 -19.88
N ASN A 310 -11.95 21.71 -20.87
CA ASN A 310 -10.73 21.23 -21.52
C ASN A 310 -9.67 22.32 -21.60
N PHE A 311 -8.40 21.95 -21.53
CA PHE A 311 -7.33 22.91 -21.73
C PHE A 311 -7.04 23.14 -23.22
N PRO A 312 -6.83 24.40 -23.65
CA PRO A 312 -6.32 24.69 -24.98
C PRO A 312 -4.88 24.22 -25.17
N ASP A 313 -4.41 24.27 -26.42
CA ASP A 313 -3.06 23.87 -26.78
C ASP A 313 -2.01 24.71 -26.03
N ASN A 314 -0.86 24.10 -25.73
CA ASN A 314 0.22 24.77 -24.99
C ASN A 314 0.70 26.04 -25.70
N ARG A 315 0.62 26.11 -27.04
CA ARG A 315 0.93 27.32 -27.81
C ARG A 315 -0.05 28.46 -27.51
N ASP A 316 -1.33 28.15 -27.38
CA ASP A 316 -2.38 29.15 -27.16
C ASP A 316 -2.35 29.66 -25.72
N ILE A 317 -2.11 28.75 -24.75
CA ILE A 317 -1.83 29.11 -23.36
C ILE A 317 -0.61 30.04 -23.30
N MET A 318 0.49 29.69 -23.97
CA MET A 318 1.70 30.50 -23.98
C MET A 318 1.45 31.89 -24.59
N THR A 319 0.63 31.97 -25.63
CA THR A 319 0.27 33.24 -26.28
C THR A 319 -0.55 34.13 -25.35
N ARG A 320 -1.53 33.56 -24.64
CA ARG A 320 -2.34 34.28 -23.65
C ARG A 320 -1.49 34.78 -22.48
N MET A 321 -0.61 33.92 -21.96
CA MET A 321 0.26 34.23 -20.81
C MET A 321 1.31 35.32 -21.11
N LYS A 322 1.74 35.49 -22.37
CA LYS A 322 2.59 36.64 -22.78
C LYS A 322 1.90 37.99 -22.55
N GLY A 323 0.58 38.03 -22.59
CA GLY A 323 -0.22 39.22 -22.34
C GLY A 323 -0.35 39.59 -20.86
N VAL A 324 0.00 38.68 -19.94
CA VAL A 324 -0.16 38.86 -18.49
C VAL A 324 1.12 39.48 -17.90
N PRO A 325 1.10 40.75 -17.42
CA PRO A 325 2.29 41.45 -16.93
C PRO A 325 3.03 40.71 -15.81
N GLU A 326 2.29 40.11 -14.88
CA GLU A 326 2.78 39.43 -13.68
C GLU A 326 3.59 38.17 -13.99
N VAL A 327 3.36 37.56 -15.17
CA VAL A 327 4.03 36.32 -15.59
C VAL A 327 5.34 36.58 -16.33
N LYS A 328 5.59 37.82 -16.79
CA LYS A 328 6.77 38.16 -17.60
C LYS A 328 8.10 37.83 -16.91
N SER A 329 8.19 38.03 -15.60
CA SER A 329 9.38 37.73 -14.80
C SER A 329 9.63 36.23 -14.59
N ALA A 330 8.61 35.38 -14.79
CA ALA A 330 8.65 33.94 -14.52
C ALA A 330 8.51 33.06 -15.77
N MET A 331 8.71 33.60 -16.98
CA MET A 331 8.50 32.89 -18.25
C MET A 331 9.21 31.55 -18.38
N LYS A 332 10.41 31.40 -17.79
CA LYS A 332 11.14 30.12 -17.79
C LYS A 332 10.49 29.04 -16.90
N LYS A 333 9.79 29.45 -15.83
CA LYS A 333 9.12 28.56 -14.87
C LYS A 333 7.65 28.27 -15.25
N LEU A 334 7.09 29.04 -16.18
CA LEU A 334 5.67 29.01 -16.53
C LEU A 334 5.19 27.65 -17.08
N MET A 335 5.77 27.18 -18.20
CA MET A 335 5.27 25.96 -18.84
C MET A 335 5.39 24.70 -17.98
N PRO A 336 6.48 24.50 -17.21
CA PRO A 336 6.52 23.44 -16.21
C PRO A 336 5.39 23.53 -15.17
N PHE A 337 5.04 24.74 -14.73
CA PHE A 337 3.93 24.95 -13.80
C PHE A 337 2.57 24.65 -14.46
N VAL A 338 2.34 25.12 -15.70
CA VAL A 338 1.12 24.82 -16.47
C VAL A 338 0.94 23.31 -16.64
N GLN A 339 1.99 22.60 -17.02
CA GLN A 339 1.94 21.15 -17.23
C GLN A 339 1.55 20.42 -15.94
N HIS A 340 2.16 20.82 -14.82
CA HIS A 340 1.82 20.27 -13.51
C HIS A 340 0.35 20.55 -13.11
N VAL A 341 -0.16 21.76 -13.38
CA VAL A 341 -1.57 22.08 -13.10
C VAL A 341 -2.52 21.22 -13.96
N LYS A 342 -2.17 20.98 -15.24
CA LYS A 342 -2.94 20.07 -16.10
C LYS A 342 -3.01 18.65 -15.52
N GLU A 343 -1.86 18.11 -15.09
CA GLU A 343 -1.78 16.79 -14.44
C GLU A 343 -2.62 16.74 -13.15
N CYS A 344 -2.58 17.79 -12.33
CA CYS A 344 -3.42 17.87 -11.14
C CYS A 344 -4.92 17.95 -11.47
N VAL A 345 -5.33 18.62 -12.55
CA VAL A 345 -6.74 18.66 -12.97
C VAL A 345 -7.22 17.33 -13.54
N GLU A 346 -6.36 16.59 -14.24
CA GLU A 346 -6.68 15.23 -14.68
C GLU A 346 -6.91 14.27 -13.51
N HIS A 347 -6.15 14.44 -12.41
CA HIS A 347 -6.26 13.58 -11.23
C HIS A 347 -7.34 14.03 -10.23
N ASP A 348 -7.35 15.31 -9.85
CA ASP A 348 -8.18 15.87 -8.76
C ASP A 348 -9.40 16.67 -9.25
N GLY A 349 -9.58 16.74 -10.58
CA GLY A 349 -10.63 17.50 -11.23
C GLY A 349 -10.42 19.02 -11.17
N PRO A 350 -11.46 19.81 -11.51
CA PRO A 350 -11.38 21.28 -11.61
C PRO A 350 -10.93 21.98 -10.32
N SER A 351 -11.07 21.32 -9.17
CA SER A 351 -10.62 21.87 -7.87
C SER A 351 -9.13 22.20 -7.81
N ALA A 352 -8.31 21.59 -8.66
CA ALA A 352 -6.87 21.89 -8.77
C ALA A 352 -6.57 23.27 -9.41
N LEU A 353 -7.57 23.94 -10.00
CA LEU A 353 -7.44 25.30 -10.54
C LEU A 353 -7.72 26.38 -9.48
N GLU A 354 -8.18 26.00 -8.30
CA GLU A 354 -8.46 26.96 -7.23
C GLU A 354 -7.15 27.56 -6.68
N THR A 355 -7.19 28.85 -6.37
CA THR A 355 -6.03 29.58 -5.83
C THR A 355 -5.83 29.35 -4.34
N THR A 356 -6.76 28.64 -3.70
CA THR A 356 -6.72 28.27 -2.28
C THR A 356 -6.88 26.77 -2.14
N LEU A 357 -6.14 26.18 -1.20
CA LEU A 357 -6.32 24.77 -0.84
C LEU A 357 -7.68 24.56 -0.17
N PRO A 358 -8.28 23.36 -0.31
CA PRO A 358 -9.55 23.04 0.34
C PRO A 358 -9.44 22.86 1.86
N PHE A 359 -8.22 22.90 2.41
CA PHE A 359 -7.91 22.75 3.83
C PHE A 359 -6.84 23.77 4.25
N ASP A 360 -6.74 24.06 5.55
CA ASP A 360 -5.68 24.90 6.10
C ASP A 360 -4.36 24.10 6.19
N GLU A 361 -3.44 24.39 5.28
CA GLU A 361 -2.14 23.72 5.17
C GLU A 361 -1.31 23.81 6.45
N ARG A 362 -1.31 24.98 7.08
CA ARG A 362 -0.53 25.23 8.30
C ARG A 362 -1.12 24.44 9.45
N GLN A 363 -2.44 24.47 9.61
CA GLN A 363 -3.14 23.73 10.66
C GLN A 363 -2.88 22.22 10.54
N VAL A 364 -2.94 21.66 9.33
CA VAL A 364 -2.72 20.23 9.09
C VAL A 364 -1.29 19.82 9.47
N LEU A 365 -0.29 20.60 9.05
CA LEU A 365 1.10 20.34 9.43
C LEU A 365 1.30 20.52 10.95
N ASP A 366 0.65 21.53 11.55
CA ASP A 366 0.76 21.86 12.98
C ASP A 366 0.17 20.78 13.88
N GLU A 367 -1.02 20.27 13.55
CA GLU A 367 -1.67 19.16 14.26
C GLU A 367 -0.84 17.87 14.19
N ASN A 368 -0.09 17.68 13.09
CA ASN A 368 0.69 16.47 12.81
C ASN A 368 2.22 16.63 13.00
N ARG A 369 2.70 17.68 13.70
CA ARG A 369 4.14 17.84 14.01
C ARG A 369 4.78 16.62 14.67
N PRO A 370 4.15 15.96 15.68
CA PRO A 370 4.76 14.79 16.31
C PRO A 370 4.99 13.63 15.33
N PHE A 371 4.03 13.42 14.42
CA PHE A 371 4.17 12.45 13.33
C PHE A 371 5.34 12.81 12.42
N LEU A 372 5.44 14.07 11.96
CA LEU A 372 6.53 14.52 11.10
C LEU A 372 7.90 14.38 11.77
N SER A 373 8.04 14.76 13.05
CA SER A 373 9.29 14.61 13.79
C SER A 373 9.73 13.14 13.84
N LYS A 374 8.81 12.22 14.16
CA LYS A 374 9.10 10.77 14.18
C LYS A 374 9.41 10.23 12.79
N ALA A 375 8.59 10.56 11.80
CA ALA A 375 8.70 10.09 10.43
C ALA A 375 9.96 10.56 9.70
N LEU A 376 10.53 11.69 10.12
CA LEU A 376 11.76 12.28 9.59
C LEU A 376 12.98 12.03 10.47
N GLU A 377 12.79 11.37 11.62
CA GLU A 377 13.83 11.13 12.64
C GLU A 377 14.51 12.43 13.12
N LEU A 378 13.72 13.49 13.29
CA LEU A 378 14.14 14.81 13.76
C LEU A 378 13.76 14.99 15.24
N ILE A 379 14.57 15.77 15.96
CA ILE A 379 14.30 16.16 17.36
C ILE A 379 13.14 17.16 17.40
N SER A 380 13.11 18.10 16.46
CA SER A 380 12.04 19.10 16.36
C SER A 380 11.75 19.49 14.91
N VAL A 381 10.47 19.77 14.68
CA VAL A 381 9.94 20.31 13.44
C VAL A 381 9.15 21.57 13.78
N GLU A 382 9.60 22.71 13.26
CA GLU A 382 8.92 23.99 13.36
C GLU A 382 8.19 24.31 12.06
N ILE A 383 7.00 24.90 12.16
CA ILE A 383 6.22 25.34 11.01
C ILE A 383 6.07 26.85 11.09
N LYS A 384 6.51 27.54 10.04
CA LYS A 384 6.55 29.00 9.97
C LYS A 384 5.86 29.49 8.70
N PRO A 385 5.25 30.69 8.72
CA PRO A 385 4.78 31.30 7.49
C PRO A 385 5.98 31.65 6.60
N SER A 386 5.82 31.53 5.29
CA SER A 386 6.89 31.83 4.33
C SER A 386 7.38 33.28 4.42
N SER A 387 6.54 34.21 4.92
CA SER A 387 6.90 35.62 5.17
C SER A 387 8.08 35.81 6.13
N GLU A 388 8.36 34.84 7.00
CA GLU A 388 9.50 34.87 7.93
C GLU A 388 10.78 34.28 7.31
N ALA A 389 10.71 33.74 6.09
CA ALA A 389 11.83 33.14 5.39
C ALA A 389 12.62 34.16 4.53
N ASP A 390 13.81 33.78 4.07
CA ASP A 390 14.58 34.57 3.10
C ASP A 390 13.81 34.77 1.79
N LYS A 391 14.08 35.86 1.06
CA LYS A 391 13.40 36.20 -0.21
C LYS A 391 13.34 35.05 -1.22
N ARG A 392 14.40 34.24 -1.29
CA ARG A 392 14.45 33.06 -2.17
C ARG A 392 13.39 32.02 -1.81
N ILE A 393 13.20 31.77 -0.51
CA ILE A 393 12.21 30.82 -0.02
C ILE A 393 10.81 31.38 -0.25
N GLN A 394 10.60 32.69 -0.05
CA GLN A 394 9.33 33.35 -0.33
C GLN A 394 8.90 33.23 -1.80
N GLU A 395 9.86 33.31 -2.74
CA GLU A 395 9.58 33.21 -4.19
C GLU A 395 9.32 31.78 -4.67
N ASP A 396 9.94 30.78 -4.03
CA ASP A 396 9.85 29.37 -4.44
C ASP A 396 8.78 28.59 -3.66
N CYS A 397 8.33 29.08 -2.49
CA CYS A 397 7.27 28.47 -1.69
C CYS A 397 5.89 28.81 -2.26
N ALA A 398 5.00 27.81 -2.33
CA ALA A 398 3.63 27.99 -2.80
C ALA A 398 2.66 27.13 -1.97
N PRO A 399 1.37 27.49 -1.90
CA PRO A 399 0.35 26.63 -1.29
C PRO A 399 0.41 25.20 -1.84
N GLY A 400 0.40 24.23 -0.94
CA GLY A 400 0.53 22.81 -1.24
C GLY A 400 1.96 22.37 -1.55
N LYS A 401 2.93 23.30 -1.63
CA LYS A 401 4.36 23.04 -1.85
C LYS A 401 5.19 23.80 -0.82
N PRO A 402 5.13 23.37 0.45
CA PRO A 402 5.90 23.99 1.52
C PRO A 402 7.40 23.79 1.30
N PHE A 403 8.18 24.76 1.74
CA PHE A 403 9.62 24.72 1.63
C PHE A 403 10.26 24.30 2.95
N SER A 404 10.96 23.18 2.98
CA SER A 404 11.68 22.71 4.18
C SER A 404 13.14 23.21 4.27
N VAL A 405 13.67 23.37 5.47
CA VAL A 405 15.08 23.63 5.73
C VAL A 405 15.49 22.73 6.89
N PHE A 406 16.51 21.90 6.70
CA PHE A 406 16.98 20.97 7.72
C PHE A 406 18.38 21.38 8.17
N THR A 407 18.61 21.42 9.49
CA THR A 407 19.87 21.85 10.09
C THR A 407 20.36 20.83 11.11
N ALA A 408 21.68 20.78 11.28
CA ALA A 408 22.34 20.05 12.36
C ALA A 408 22.94 21.08 13.32
N GLN A 409 22.41 21.21 14.54
CA GLN A 409 23.04 22.02 15.58
C GLN A 409 24.24 21.30 16.19
N GLU A 410 25.33 22.04 16.44
CA GLU A 410 26.43 21.62 17.32
C GLU A 410 26.13 22.10 18.75
N ASN A 411 26.23 21.21 19.74
CA ASN A 411 26.19 21.62 21.14
C ASN A 411 27.37 22.56 21.40
N GLN A 412 27.10 23.85 21.65
CA GLN A 412 28.10 24.77 22.19
C GLN A 412 28.36 24.41 23.66
N THR A 413 29.47 23.74 23.95
CA THR A 413 30.00 23.65 25.33
C THR A 413 31.00 24.78 25.57
N ASN A 414 30.59 25.77 26.37
CA ASN A 414 31.46 26.78 26.94
C ASN A 414 32.57 26.13 27.78
N GLY A 415 33.81 26.56 27.57
CA GLY A 415 34.98 26.07 28.29
C GLY A 415 35.07 26.63 29.72
N VAL A 416 35.37 25.74 30.67
CA VAL A 416 36.03 26.06 31.94
C VAL A 416 37.03 24.95 32.25
N ASN A 417 38.31 25.35 32.40
CA ASN A 417 39.41 24.49 32.82
C ASN A 417 39.23 24.03 34.28
N GLY A 418 39.43 22.72 34.51
CA GLY A 418 39.48 22.14 35.86
C GLY A 418 40.15 20.77 35.83
N SER A 419 41.39 20.72 36.28
CA SER A 419 42.22 19.52 36.48
C SER A 419 41.72 18.67 37.65
N GLY A 420 41.68 17.34 37.50
CA GLY A 420 41.64 16.43 38.65
C GLY A 420 41.06 15.03 38.40
N THR A 421 41.97 14.05 38.30
CA THR A 421 41.91 12.65 38.76
C THR A 421 40.92 11.63 38.16
N GLU A 422 41.53 10.52 37.73
CA GLU A 422 40.98 9.29 37.13
C GLU A 422 40.13 8.45 38.10
N ALA A 423 39.07 7.82 37.57
CA ALA A 423 38.69 6.45 37.93
C ALA A 423 37.94 5.80 36.76
N SER A 424 38.27 4.54 36.55
CA SER A 424 37.94 3.63 35.46
C SER A 424 36.46 3.27 35.31
N ASP A 425 35.92 3.38 34.09
CA ASP A 425 35.13 2.30 33.49
C ASP A 425 35.12 2.45 31.95
N LYS A 426 35.86 1.59 31.24
CA LYS A 426 35.96 1.59 29.77
C LYS A 426 35.30 0.34 29.22
N SER A 427 34.06 0.48 28.78
CA SER A 427 33.44 -0.40 27.79
C SER A 427 33.32 0.38 26.47
N PRO A 428 34.12 0.10 25.43
CA PRO A 428 34.00 0.80 24.16
C PRO A 428 32.89 0.18 23.30
N LEU A 429 31.83 0.95 23.06
CA LEU A 429 30.96 0.80 21.89
C LEU A 429 31.78 1.12 20.62
N PRO A 430 31.72 0.31 19.54
CA PRO A 430 32.47 0.61 18.34
C PRO A 430 31.84 1.74 17.53
N SER A 431 32.68 2.68 17.15
CA SER A 431 32.47 3.65 16.07
C SER A 431 32.27 2.96 14.72
N GLU A 432 31.32 3.42 13.90
CA GLU A 432 31.32 3.10 12.47
C GLU A 432 31.21 4.35 11.60
N ASN A 433 32.33 4.64 10.93
CA ASN A 433 32.34 5.33 9.65
C ASN A 433 33.59 4.87 8.87
N GLN A 434 33.45 3.80 8.07
CA GLN A 434 34.23 3.57 6.85
C GLN A 434 33.37 2.77 5.85
N PRO A 435 33.45 3.05 4.53
CA PRO A 435 32.70 2.32 3.52
C PRO A 435 33.33 0.94 3.35
N THR A 436 32.79 -0.06 4.04
CA THR A 436 33.20 -1.43 3.83
C THR A 436 32.38 -1.98 2.66
N THR A 437 33.07 -2.57 1.69
CA THR A 437 32.50 -3.48 0.68
C THR A 437 32.03 -4.80 1.34
N SER A 438 31.47 -4.71 2.54
CA SER A 438 31.02 -5.82 3.36
C SER A 438 29.50 -5.78 3.42
N PRO A 439 28.82 -6.92 3.29
CA PRO A 439 27.37 -6.97 3.37
C PRO A 439 26.86 -6.49 4.73
N VAL A 440 25.71 -5.82 4.69
CA VAL A 440 25.04 -5.15 5.82
C VAL A 440 24.70 -6.13 6.95
N CYS A 441 24.42 -7.40 6.62
CA CYS A 441 24.19 -8.46 7.60
C CYS A 441 25.26 -9.53 7.46
N ARG A 442 25.74 -10.07 8.58
CA ARG A 442 26.60 -11.25 8.58
C ARG A 442 25.88 -12.44 7.95
N PHE A 443 26.63 -13.23 7.19
CA PHE A 443 26.08 -14.32 6.38
C PHE A 443 27.09 -15.46 6.28
N VAL A 444 26.63 -16.64 5.90
CA VAL A 444 27.47 -17.77 5.49
C VAL A 444 27.02 -18.24 4.12
N ASN A 445 27.99 -18.67 3.31
CA ASN A 445 27.68 -19.49 2.14
C ASN A 445 27.66 -20.95 2.58
N VAL A 446 26.74 -21.75 2.04
CA VAL A 446 26.62 -23.16 2.38
C VAL A 446 26.60 -23.98 1.10
N LYS A 447 27.40 -25.04 1.07
CA LYS A 447 27.46 -26.00 -0.05
C LYS A 447 27.09 -27.41 0.43
N LEU A 448 26.28 -28.11 -0.35
CA LEU A 448 25.99 -29.53 -0.07
C LEU A 448 27.21 -30.42 -0.40
N CYS A 449 27.46 -31.38 0.47
CA CYS A 449 28.59 -32.31 0.40
C CYS A 449 28.07 -33.75 0.49
N GLY A 450 28.09 -34.47 -0.64
CA GLY A 450 27.65 -35.87 -0.69
C GLY A 450 26.14 -36.11 -0.48
N VAL A 451 25.32 -35.05 -0.59
CA VAL A 451 23.86 -35.10 -0.43
C VAL A 451 23.21 -34.29 -1.55
N GLU A 452 22.17 -34.84 -2.18
CA GLU A 452 21.39 -34.14 -3.20
C GLU A 452 20.26 -33.30 -2.57
N PRO A 453 19.96 -32.11 -3.10
CA PRO A 453 18.77 -31.34 -2.74
C PRO A 453 17.49 -32.16 -2.94
N ALA A 454 16.44 -31.85 -2.17
CA ALA A 454 15.16 -32.54 -2.27
C ALA A 454 13.98 -31.57 -2.24
N GLN A 455 12.75 -32.09 -2.30
CA GLN A 455 11.50 -31.31 -2.18
C GLN A 455 11.41 -30.13 -3.17
N GLY A 456 11.89 -30.32 -4.41
CA GLY A 456 11.83 -29.31 -5.47
C GLY A 456 13.00 -28.32 -5.49
N ALA A 457 13.89 -28.33 -4.49
CA ALA A 457 15.14 -27.58 -4.53
C ALA A 457 16.09 -28.19 -5.59
N LYS A 458 16.79 -27.34 -6.35
CA LYS A 458 17.77 -27.76 -7.39
C LYS A 458 19.17 -27.16 -7.17
N VAL A 459 19.33 -26.34 -6.13
CA VAL A 459 20.56 -25.59 -5.86
C VAL A 459 21.47 -26.36 -4.91
N PHE A 460 22.77 -26.39 -5.19
CA PHE A 460 23.78 -27.05 -4.35
C PHE A 460 24.58 -26.07 -3.49
N GLN A 461 24.33 -24.78 -3.67
CA GLN A 461 24.95 -23.68 -2.94
C GLN A 461 23.88 -22.64 -2.60
N ALA A 462 23.95 -22.06 -1.42
CA ALA A 462 23.07 -21.00 -0.99
C ALA A 462 23.74 -20.09 0.04
N THR A 463 23.21 -18.88 0.18
CA THR A 463 23.66 -17.91 1.18
C THR A 463 22.61 -17.82 2.28
N VAL A 464 23.01 -18.00 3.54
CA VAL A 464 22.13 -17.88 4.71
C VAL A 464 22.60 -16.73 5.56
N LEU A 465 21.68 -15.82 5.89
CA LEU A 465 21.96 -14.71 6.79
C LEU A 465 22.04 -15.22 8.23
N LEU A 466 23.07 -14.80 8.95
CA LEU A 466 23.24 -15.13 10.37
C LEU A 466 22.47 -14.15 11.29
N GLU A 467 22.08 -13.00 10.77
CA GLU A 467 21.29 -11.95 11.43
C GLU A 467 20.46 -11.20 10.38
N ASN A 468 19.27 -10.73 10.74
CA ASN A 468 18.43 -9.92 9.86
C ASN A 468 17.30 -9.23 10.64
N PRO A 469 17.31 -7.89 10.85
CA PRO A 469 18.34 -6.92 10.45
C PRO A 469 19.68 -7.05 11.22
N GLN A 470 20.68 -6.22 10.90
CA GLN A 470 22.00 -6.23 11.56
C GLN A 470 21.87 -6.16 13.10
N GLY A 471 22.46 -7.12 13.82
CA GLY A 471 22.39 -7.21 15.28
C GLY A 471 21.09 -7.78 15.85
N GLN A 472 20.14 -8.21 15.00
CA GLN A 472 18.86 -8.80 15.42
C GLN A 472 18.67 -10.22 14.87
N TYR A 473 17.89 -11.04 15.57
CA TYR A 473 17.57 -12.43 15.19
C TYR A 473 18.82 -13.30 14.94
N LEU A 474 19.80 -13.20 15.83
CA LEU A 474 21.06 -13.93 15.76
C LEU A 474 20.79 -15.45 15.70
N LEU A 475 21.21 -16.09 14.61
CA LEU A 475 21.11 -17.54 14.49
C LEU A 475 22.13 -18.20 15.42
N ASN A 476 21.72 -19.27 16.08
CA ASN A 476 22.62 -20.23 16.68
C ASN A 476 22.81 -21.43 15.72
N LEU A 477 23.67 -22.38 16.08
CA LEU A 477 23.97 -23.53 15.21
C LEU A 477 22.74 -24.37 14.84
N ASP A 478 21.81 -24.57 15.78
CA ASP A 478 20.58 -25.34 15.53
C ASP A 478 19.65 -24.62 14.55
N HIS A 479 19.45 -23.31 14.75
CA HIS A 479 18.64 -22.50 13.85
C HIS A 479 19.27 -22.40 12.46
N LEU A 480 20.59 -22.20 12.38
CA LEU A 480 21.32 -22.21 11.11
C LEU A 480 21.14 -23.55 10.38
N THR A 481 21.23 -24.68 11.09
CA THR A 481 21.06 -26.01 10.50
C THR A 481 19.64 -26.22 9.97
N ARG A 482 18.61 -25.70 10.65
CA ARG A 482 17.21 -25.74 10.18
C ARG A 482 17.01 -24.88 8.93
N GLU A 483 17.56 -23.67 8.91
CA GLU A 483 17.50 -22.78 7.75
C GLU A 483 18.19 -23.40 6.54
N VAL A 484 19.38 -23.98 6.73
CA VAL A 484 20.08 -24.72 5.67
C VAL A 484 19.24 -25.91 5.19
N ALA A 485 18.65 -26.70 6.09
CA ALA A 485 17.78 -27.81 5.71
C ALA A 485 16.53 -27.33 4.96
N ALA A 486 15.98 -26.17 5.30
CA ALA A 486 14.86 -25.57 4.58
C ALA A 486 15.25 -25.14 3.16
N VAL A 487 16.38 -24.44 3.01
CA VAL A 487 16.87 -23.93 1.72
C VAL A 487 17.16 -25.05 0.72
N PHE A 488 17.69 -26.18 1.20
CA PHE A 488 18.00 -27.34 0.34
C PHE A 488 16.88 -28.40 0.28
N GLY A 489 15.72 -28.15 0.91
CA GLY A 489 14.58 -29.07 0.93
C GLY A 489 14.87 -30.39 1.66
N LEU A 490 15.78 -30.38 2.63
CA LEU A 490 16.23 -31.53 3.44
C LEU A 490 15.56 -31.58 4.82
N ARG A 491 14.41 -30.91 4.98
CA ARG A 491 13.66 -30.88 6.25
C ARG A 491 13.35 -32.31 6.74
N GLY A 492 13.65 -32.57 8.01
CA GLY A 492 13.46 -33.89 8.64
C GLY A 492 14.63 -34.87 8.48
N ARG A 493 15.71 -34.50 7.78
CA ARG A 493 16.96 -35.29 7.76
C ARG A 493 17.96 -34.75 8.80
N LYS A 494 18.77 -35.64 9.39
CA LYS A 494 19.83 -35.27 10.35
C LYS A 494 21.03 -34.67 9.59
N LEU A 495 20.94 -33.38 9.32
CA LEU A 495 21.96 -32.60 8.64
C LEU A 495 22.98 -32.06 9.64
N VAL A 496 24.25 -32.07 9.27
CA VAL A 496 25.37 -31.54 10.05
C VAL A 496 26.17 -30.55 9.19
N LEU A 497 26.72 -29.52 9.82
CA LEU A 497 27.55 -28.50 9.18
C LEU A 497 29.03 -28.71 9.53
N SER A 498 29.92 -28.44 8.57
CA SER A 498 31.38 -28.49 8.69
C SER A 498 32.00 -27.20 8.15
N ALA A 499 33.06 -26.71 8.77
CA ALA A 499 33.90 -25.65 8.20
C ALA A 499 34.94 -26.19 7.20
N SER A 500 35.17 -27.51 7.19
CA SER A 500 36.09 -28.19 6.28
C SER A 500 35.38 -28.68 5.02
N PRO A 501 35.97 -28.46 3.81
CA PRO A 501 35.43 -28.96 2.55
C PRO A 501 35.43 -30.49 2.43
N LYS A 502 36.19 -31.18 3.29
CA LYS A 502 36.23 -32.65 3.34
C LYS A 502 35.09 -33.25 4.16
N CYS A 503 34.29 -32.43 4.84
CA CYS A 503 33.15 -32.86 5.65
C CYS A 503 33.55 -33.89 6.73
N ASP A 504 34.75 -33.68 7.29
CA ASP A 504 35.45 -34.56 8.23
C ASP A 504 35.33 -34.10 9.70
N SER A 505 34.77 -32.91 9.95
CA SER A 505 34.59 -32.35 11.29
C SER A 505 33.24 -31.64 11.43
N GLU A 506 32.48 -32.02 12.44
CA GLU A 506 31.21 -31.38 12.78
C GLU A 506 31.45 -30.06 13.54
N LEU A 507 30.71 -29.03 13.16
CA LEU A 507 30.64 -27.78 13.91
C LEU A 507 29.99 -28.07 15.27
N THR A 508 30.75 -27.84 16.34
CA THR A 508 30.27 -28.00 17.73
C THR A 508 30.15 -26.67 18.47
N ASN A 509 30.59 -25.57 17.85
CA ASN A 509 30.59 -24.25 18.45
C ASN A 509 29.20 -23.59 18.31
N GLN A 510 28.64 -23.09 19.41
CA GLN A 510 27.37 -22.37 19.42
C GLN A 510 27.47 -20.96 18.81
N ASP A 511 28.67 -20.38 18.77
CA ASP A 511 28.92 -19.06 18.17
C ASP A 511 29.20 -19.19 16.67
N VAL A 512 28.11 -19.27 15.89
CA VAL A 512 28.15 -19.33 14.42
C VAL A 512 28.58 -18.00 13.78
N MET A 513 28.60 -16.90 14.55
CA MET A 513 28.95 -15.58 14.03
C MET A 513 30.42 -15.49 13.60
N LYS A 514 31.29 -16.34 14.16
CA LYS A 514 32.70 -16.48 13.76
C LYS A 514 32.91 -16.94 12.32
N TYR A 515 31.89 -17.57 11.72
CA TYR A 515 31.95 -18.07 10.35
C TYR A 515 31.42 -17.06 9.32
N SER A 516 31.10 -15.82 9.73
CA SER A 516 30.62 -14.79 8.82
C SER A 516 31.56 -14.61 7.62
N GLY A 517 30.99 -14.62 6.41
CA GLY A 517 31.70 -14.53 5.13
C GLY A 517 32.37 -15.83 4.66
N GLN A 518 32.33 -16.90 5.45
CA GLN A 518 32.93 -18.19 5.11
C GLN A 518 31.95 -19.12 4.38
N CYS A 519 32.50 -20.16 3.76
CA CYS A 519 31.73 -21.24 3.15
C CYS A 519 31.70 -22.45 4.10
N LEU A 520 30.51 -22.85 4.53
CA LEU A 520 30.24 -24.05 5.30
C LEU A 520 29.76 -25.19 4.40
N TYR A 521 29.97 -26.42 4.84
CA TYR A 521 29.62 -27.62 4.09
C TYR A 521 28.59 -28.42 4.87
N ALA A 522 27.44 -28.68 4.24
CA ALA A 522 26.35 -29.42 4.84
C ALA A 522 26.32 -30.85 4.32
N PHE A 523 26.32 -31.82 5.22
CA PHE A 523 26.34 -33.25 4.90
C PHE A 523 25.49 -34.05 5.88
N ILE A 524 25.16 -35.29 5.52
CA ILE A 524 24.47 -36.24 6.39
C ILE A 524 25.52 -37.25 6.88
N PRO A 525 25.75 -37.39 8.20
CA PRO A 525 26.69 -38.37 8.74
C PRO A 525 26.28 -39.78 8.32
N LYS A 526 27.24 -40.59 7.86
CA LYS A 526 27.03 -42.02 7.70
C LYS A 526 26.89 -42.63 9.09
N LYS A 527 25.82 -43.40 9.31
CA LYS A 527 25.61 -44.15 10.56
C LYS A 527 26.70 -45.20 10.76
#